data_AF-A0A952Z354-F1
#
_entry.id   AF-A0A952Z354-F1
#
_cell.length_a   1.000
_cell.length_b   1.000
_cell.length_c   1.000
_cell.angle_alpha   90.00
_cell.angle_beta   90.00
_cell.angle_gamma   90.00
#
_symmetry.space_group_name_H-M   'P 1'
#
loop_
_entity.id
_entity.type
_entity.pdbx_description
1 polymer ?
#
loop_
_entity_poly.entity_id
_entity_poly.type
_entity_poly.pdbx_seq_one_letter_code
_entity_poly.pdbx_strand_id
1 'polypeptide(L)'
;MKALHGKLKYAAVAALLCGLGSQVQAVPLPFTVNPANAGYNAPLNINPFEATFIQGTASTLVDLNYLGVAGQSHGVGYINFSGFDHITNGPIGAASSGLGVNYDLFMTYEYTLQYVPGTGSGYATLGSENTLTSLMFKLWIDGQGATTLTPASATAGNASGVAAIVNFSGTEQLLGQSTELYAGVANINLLGGTGFNSTIGFELVSPTGPLYFTAPSPFYNVSFENFNNTSQGVVFTTDGNSLVLNSANGGIDFNRIPEPGTLALLAIGLLGFSYRFNSRLSA
;
A
#
# COMPACT_ATOMS: atom_id res chain seq x y z
N MET A 1 -22.54 55.49 1.72
CA MET A 1 -22.67 54.37 0.77
C MET A 1 -21.42 54.02 -0.06
N LYS A 2 -20.29 54.77 0.01
CA LYS A 2 -19.05 54.42 -0.74
C LYS A 2 -18.12 53.41 -0.05
N ALA A 3 -18.26 53.17 1.26
CA ALA A 3 -17.36 52.28 2.03
C ALA A 3 -17.70 50.78 1.98
N LEU A 4 -18.90 50.41 1.50
CA LEU A 4 -19.36 49.02 1.46
C LEU A 4 -18.91 48.26 0.19
N HIS A 5 -18.56 48.98 -0.87
CA HIS A 5 -18.14 48.41 -2.15
C HIS A 5 -16.68 47.95 -2.19
N GLY A 6 -15.83 48.43 -1.26
CA GLY A 6 -14.44 48.01 -1.17
C GLY A 6 -14.29 46.63 -0.53
N LYS A 7 -15.01 46.36 0.57
CA LYS A 7 -14.86 45.12 1.35
C LYS A 7 -15.43 43.88 0.66
N LEU A 8 -16.39 44.04 -0.25
CA LEU A 8 -17.01 42.93 -0.98
C LEU A 8 -16.12 42.35 -2.09
N LYS A 9 -15.19 43.15 -2.65
CA LYS A 9 -14.27 42.68 -3.69
C LYS A 9 -13.14 41.78 -3.16
N TYR A 10 -12.79 41.90 -1.87
CA TYR A 10 -11.69 41.14 -1.27
C TYR A 10 -12.13 39.80 -0.66
N ALA A 11 -13.40 39.67 -0.24
CA ALA A 11 -13.95 38.39 0.23
C ALA A 11 -14.13 37.37 -0.91
N ALA A 12 -14.42 37.84 -2.13
CA ALA A 12 -14.60 36.98 -3.30
C ALA A 12 -13.28 36.35 -3.80
N VAL A 13 -12.14 37.03 -3.63
CA VAL A 13 -10.83 36.51 -4.06
C VAL A 13 -10.30 35.44 -3.10
N ALA A 14 -10.56 35.57 -1.80
CA ALA A 14 -10.18 34.55 -0.81
C ALA A 14 -11.01 33.26 -0.94
N ALA A 15 -12.32 33.38 -1.23
CA ALA A 15 -13.21 32.23 -1.39
C ALA A 15 -12.97 31.44 -2.70
N LEU A 16 -12.47 32.10 -3.76
CA LEU A 16 -12.17 31.43 -5.04
C LEU A 16 -10.85 30.62 -4.99
N LEU A 17 -9.92 30.97 -4.10
CA LEU A 17 -8.63 30.28 -3.94
C LEU A 17 -8.71 29.04 -3.03
N CYS A 18 -9.71 28.94 -2.16
CA CYS A 18 -9.96 27.73 -1.36
C CYS A 18 -10.75 26.63 -2.11
N GLY A 19 -11.27 26.93 -3.30
CA GLY A 19 -12.10 25.98 -4.09
C GLY A 19 -11.32 25.11 -5.07
N LEU A 20 -10.02 25.38 -5.28
CA LEU A 20 -9.15 24.58 -6.12
C LEU A 20 -8.19 23.78 -5.25
N GLY A 21 -8.75 22.88 -4.42
CA GLY A 21 -8.00 21.74 -3.93
C GLY A 21 -7.66 20.89 -5.15
N SER A 22 -6.54 21.18 -5.81
CA SER A 22 -6.01 20.34 -6.86
C SER A 22 -5.82 18.95 -6.25
N GLN A 23 -6.64 17.98 -6.69
CA GLN A 23 -6.33 16.58 -6.53
C GLN A 23 -5.07 16.35 -7.39
N VAL A 24 -3.90 16.57 -6.80
CA VAL A 24 -2.65 16.17 -7.42
C VAL A 24 -2.67 14.65 -7.39
N GLN A 25 -3.09 14.04 -8.50
CA GLN A 25 -2.83 12.61 -8.71
C GLN A 25 -1.31 12.44 -8.71
N ALA A 26 -0.80 11.76 -7.70
CA ALA A 26 0.61 11.49 -7.61
C ALA A 26 0.95 10.41 -8.65
N VAL A 27 1.77 10.79 -9.64
CA VAL A 27 2.35 9.84 -10.60
C VAL A 27 3.32 8.95 -9.81
N PRO A 28 3.24 7.60 -9.93
CA PRO A 28 4.20 6.71 -9.30
C PRO A 28 5.62 7.10 -9.70
N LEU A 29 6.46 7.38 -8.70
CA LEU A 29 7.86 7.72 -8.95
C LEU A 29 8.70 6.45 -9.00
N PRO A 30 9.67 6.36 -9.91
CA PRO A 30 10.53 5.20 -9.97
C PRO A 30 11.37 5.09 -8.69
N PHE A 31 11.57 3.85 -8.26
CA PHE A 31 12.52 3.44 -7.24
C PHE A 31 13.60 2.58 -7.88
N THR A 32 14.82 2.66 -7.35
CA THR A 32 15.97 1.89 -7.84
C THR A 32 16.19 0.65 -6.97
N VAL A 33 16.17 -0.50 -7.61
CA VAL A 33 16.51 -1.80 -7.03
C VAL A 33 17.94 -2.15 -7.42
N ASN A 34 18.72 -2.64 -6.46
CA ASN A 34 20.05 -3.18 -6.65
C ASN A 34 20.08 -4.66 -6.22
N PRO A 35 19.84 -5.59 -7.15
CA PRO A 35 19.79 -7.02 -6.83
C PRO A 35 21.14 -7.60 -6.43
N ALA A 36 22.26 -6.91 -6.70
CA ALA A 36 23.56 -7.35 -6.21
C ALA A 36 23.56 -7.52 -4.68
N ASN A 37 22.72 -6.77 -3.95
CA ASN A 37 22.59 -6.86 -2.51
C ASN A 37 21.44 -7.78 -2.03
N ALA A 38 20.82 -8.54 -2.92
CA ALA A 38 19.80 -9.52 -2.58
C ALA A 38 20.39 -10.87 -2.11
N GLY A 39 21.66 -11.15 -2.43
CA GLY A 39 22.31 -12.40 -2.06
C GLY A 39 22.68 -12.45 -0.58
N TYR A 40 22.36 -13.57 0.09
CA TYR A 40 22.65 -13.76 1.51
C TYR A 40 24.16 -13.88 1.81
N ASN A 41 24.94 -14.48 0.91
CA ASN A 41 26.37 -14.78 1.12
C ASN A 41 27.33 -14.19 0.06
N ALA A 42 26.81 -13.74 -1.08
CA ALA A 42 27.64 -13.17 -2.15
C ALA A 42 26.81 -12.22 -3.03
N PRO A 43 27.43 -11.15 -3.56
CA PRO A 43 26.74 -10.26 -4.47
C PRO A 43 26.30 -11.00 -5.74
N LEU A 44 25.08 -10.71 -6.19
CA LEU A 44 24.61 -11.18 -7.49
C LEU A 44 25.24 -10.33 -8.61
N ASN A 45 25.58 -10.94 -9.73
CA ASN A 45 26.08 -10.22 -10.92
C ASN A 45 24.90 -9.69 -11.75
N ILE A 46 24.11 -8.80 -11.16
CA ILE A 46 22.91 -8.21 -11.75
C ILE A 46 22.99 -6.70 -11.58
N ASN A 47 22.79 -5.95 -12.67
CA ASN A 47 22.85 -4.49 -12.64
C ASN A 47 21.63 -3.90 -11.92
N PRO A 48 21.78 -2.76 -11.23
CA PRO A 48 20.64 -2.00 -10.73
C PRO A 48 19.67 -1.60 -11.84
N PHE A 49 18.40 -1.48 -11.49
CA PHE A 49 17.33 -1.06 -12.39
C PHE A 49 16.31 -0.18 -11.68
N GLU A 50 15.56 0.60 -12.45
CA GLU A 50 14.42 1.36 -11.94
C GLU A 50 13.12 0.61 -12.18
N ALA A 51 12.22 0.64 -11.20
CA ALA A 51 10.88 0.11 -11.29
C ALA A 51 9.90 1.12 -10.69
N THR A 52 8.64 1.07 -11.09
CA THR A 52 7.56 1.87 -10.50
C THR A 52 6.57 1.02 -9.72
N PHE A 53 6.63 -0.30 -9.88
CA PHE A 53 5.68 -1.23 -9.28
C PHE A 53 6.32 -2.60 -9.02
N ILE A 54 5.88 -3.27 -7.96
CA ILE A 54 6.22 -4.65 -7.63
C ILE A 54 4.94 -5.47 -7.61
N GLN A 55 4.82 -6.43 -8.51
CA GLN A 55 3.63 -7.27 -8.65
C GLN A 55 3.73 -8.53 -7.79
N GLY A 56 2.60 -9.00 -7.27
CA GLY A 56 2.55 -10.20 -6.45
C GLY A 56 1.17 -10.80 -6.28
N THR A 57 1.14 -11.94 -5.60
CA THR A 57 -0.08 -12.65 -5.22
C THR A 57 -0.17 -12.72 -3.70
N ALA A 58 -1.29 -12.28 -3.16
CA ALA A 58 -1.60 -12.30 -1.75
C ALA A 58 -2.46 -13.52 -1.37
N SER A 59 -2.20 -14.04 -0.18
CA SER A 59 -2.99 -15.09 0.46
C SER A 59 -3.28 -14.73 1.92
N THR A 60 -4.55 -14.77 2.32
CA THR A 60 -5.04 -14.35 3.64
C THR A 60 -6.11 -15.30 4.17
N LEU A 61 -6.12 -15.51 5.49
CA LEU A 61 -7.33 -15.91 6.22
C LEU A 61 -7.84 -14.69 6.98
N VAL A 62 -9.11 -14.37 6.79
CA VAL A 62 -9.79 -13.25 7.46
C VAL A 62 -10.74 -13.82 8.51
N ASP A 63 -10.51 -13.49 9.77
CA ASP A 63 -11.46 -13.70 10.85
C ASP A 63 -12.55 -12.63 10.75
N LEU A 64 -13.80 -13.04 10.61
CA LEU A 64 -14.96 -12.16 10.49
C LEU A 64 -15.55 -11.77 11.86
N ASN A 65 -15.11 -12.37 12.96
CA ASN A 65 -15.62 -12.08 14.30
C ASN A 65 -14.48 -11.69 15.25
N TYR A 66 -13.62 -10.78 14.79
CA TYR A 66 -12.40 -10.43 15.49
C TYR A 66 -12.72 -9.86 16.88
N LEU A 67 -12.20 -10.52 17.92
CA LEU A 67 -12.39 -10.16 19.34
C LEU A 67 -13.86 -10.03 19.77
N GLY A 68 -14.80 -10.61 19.02
CA GLY A 68 -16.24 -10.47 19.27
C GLY A 68 -16.80 -9.06 19.01
N VAL A 69 -16.07 -8.22 18.27
CA VAL A 69 -16.49 -6.85 17.96
C VAL A 69 -17.34 -6.84 16.69
N ALA A 70 -18.57 -6.33 16.80
CA ALA A 70 -19.52 -6.31 15.69
C ALA A 70 -18.99 -5.54 14.47
N GLY A 71 -18.98 -6.21 13.31
CA GLY A 71 -18.55 -5.62 12.05
C GLY A 71 -17.04 -5.41 11.94
N GLN A 72 -16.22 -6.00 12.83
CA GLN A 72 -14.77 -6.02 12.69
C GLN A 72 -14.28 -7.35 12.15
N SER A 73 -13.34 -7.25 11.22
CA SER A 73 -12.57 -8.40 10.73
C SER A 73 -11.08 -8.16 10.89
N HIS A 74 -10.34 -9.26 10.97
CA HIS A 74 -8.89 -9.24 11.05
C HIS A 74 -8.30 -10.24 10.06
N GLY A 75 -7.39 -9.76 9.22
CA GLY A 75 -6.71 -10.59 8.23
C GLY A 75 -5.23 -10.73 8.55
N VAL A 76 -4.70 -11.94 8.42
CA VAL A 76 -3.26 -12.21 8.47
C VAL A 76 -2.86 -13.00 7.23
N GLY A 77 -1.77 -12.60 6.61
CA GLY A 77 -1.34 -13.22 5.36
C GLY A 77 0.05 -12.83 4.89
N TYR A 78 0.32 -13.23 3.65
CA TYR A 78 1.53 -12.83 2.95
C TYR A 78 1.23 -12.41 1.50
N ILE A 79 2.19 -11.72 0.91
CA ILE A 79 2.27 -11.44 -0.53
C ILE A 79 3.57 -12.05 -1.03
N ASN A 80 3.47 -12.89 -2.06
CA ASN A 80 4.64 -13.38 -2.78
C ASN A 80 4.83 -12.50 -4.03
N PHE A 81 5.96 -11.80 -4.13
CA PHE A 81 6.24 -10.95 -5.28
C PHE A 81 6.85 -11.77 -6.41
N SER A 82 6.41 -11.50 -7.64
CA SER A 82 6.79 -12.29 -8.82
C SER A 82 7.37 -11.47 -9.97
N GLY A 83 7.40 -10.14 -9.84
CA GLY A 83 7.97 -9.28 -10.87
C GLY A 83 8.02 -7.80 -10.50
N PHE A 84 8.68 -7.05 -11.37
CA PHE A 84 8.72 -5.60 -11.33
C PHE A 84 8.21 -5.06 -12.66
N ASP A 85 7.56 -3.91 -12.62
CA ASP A 85 7.16 -3.15 -13.80
C ASP A 85 7.73 -1.74 -13.73
N HIS A 86 8.01 -1.17 -14.90
CA HIS A 86 8.29 0.25 -15.06
C HIS A 86 7.24 0.90 -15.96
N ILE A 87 6.66 2.01 -15.50
CA ILE A 87 5.52 2.67 -16.17
C ILE A 87 5.76 2.99 -17.66
N THR A 88 7.00 3.25 -18.06
CA THR A 88 7.35 3.53 -19.48
C THR A 88 7.90 2.32 -20.25
N ASN A 89 8.48 1.34 -19.56
CA ASN A 89 9.27 0.28 -20.19
C ASN A 89 8.58 -1.09 -20.10
N GLY A 90 7.48 -1.18 -19.34
CA GLY A 90 6.75 -2.41 -19.09
C GLY A 90 7.47 -3.34 -18.11
N PRO A 91 7.21 -4.65 -18.22
CA PRO A 91 7.75 -5.65 -17.29
C PRO A 91 9.26 -5.82 -17.34
N ILE A 92 9.86 -5.95 -16.16
CA ILE A 92 11.27 -6.25 -15.95
C ILE A 92 11.39 -7.76 -15.73
N GLY A 93 11.94 -8.46 -16.71
CA GLY A 93 12.02 -9.92 -16.70
C GLY A 93 12.93 -10.48 -15.60
N ALA A 94 12.65 -11.72 -15.19
CA ALA A 94 13.37 -12.41 -14.10
C ALA A 94 14.89 -12.51 -14.32
N ALA A 95 15.36 -12.60 -15.57
CA ALA A 95 16.80 -12.60 -15.88
C ALA A 95 17.47 -11.23 -15.63
N SER A 96 16.71 -10.14 -15.66
CA SER A 96 17.18 -8.78 -15.40
C SER A 96 17.02 -8.40 -13.93
N SER A 97 15.96 -8.86 -13.27
CA SER A 97 15.71 -8.55 -11.86
C SER A 97 16.39 -9.53 -10.90
N GLY A 98 16.49 -10.80 -11.27
CA GLY A 98 16.91 -11.90 -10.39
C GLY A 98 15.80 -12.47 -9.50
N LEU A 99 14.62 -11.84 -9.47
CA LEU A 99 13.50 -12.28 -8.64
C LEU A 99 12.93 -13.62 -9.13
N GLY A 100 12.76 -14.56 -8.21
CA GLY A 100 12.30 -15.93 -8.50
C GLY A 100 13.36 -16.83 -9.17
N VAL A 101 14.59 -16.33 -9.33
CA VAL A 101 15.72 -17.08 -9.90
C VAL A 101 16.88 -17.13 -8.92
N ASN A 102 17.24 -15.97 -8.36
CA ASN A 102 18.38 -15.80 -7.46
C ASN A 102 17.96 -15.47 -6.03
N TYR A 103 16.79 -14.88 -5.86
CA TYR A 103 16.22 -14.54 -4.57
C TYR A 103 14.69 -14.51 -4.68
N ASP A 104 14.04 -14.65 -3.52
CA ASP A 104 12.61 -14.42 -3.37
C ASP A 104 12.37 -13.13 -2.61
N LEU A 105 11.29 -12.45 -2.95
CA LEU A 105 10.82 -11.25 -2.27
C LEU A 105 9.39 -11.49 -1.83
N PHE A 106 9.11 -11.28 -0.55
CA PHE A 106 7.78 -11.50 0.00
C PHE A 106 7.50 -10.51 1.12
N MET A 107 6.22 -10.37 1.45
CA MET A 107 5.77 -9.51 2.53
C MET A 107 4.81 -10.25 3.42
N THR A 108 4.98 -10.12 4.73
CA THR A 108 3.99 -10.57 5.73
C THR A 108 3.16 -9.38 6.16
N TYR A 109 1.86 -9.55 6.34
CA TYR A 109 0.99 -8.47 6.81
C TYR A 109 -0.09 -8.96 7.76
N GLU A 110 -0.61 -8.01 8.54
CA GLU A 110 -1.84 -8.12 9.30
C GLU A 110 -2.65 -6.83 9.15
N TYR A 111 -3.97 -6.93 9.14
CA TYR A 111 -4.85 -5.76 9.05
C TYR A 111 -6.12 -5.95 9.87
N THR A 112 -6.77 -4.83 10.19
CA THR A 112 -8.11 -4.81 10.78
C THR A 112 -9.02 -3.98 9.90
N LEU A 113 -10.23 -4.47 9.69
CA LEU A 113 -11.28 -3.83 8.92
C LEU A 113 -12.46 -3.50 9.82
N GLN A 114 -13.12 -2.39 9.51
CA GLN A 114 -14.40 -2.01 10.11
C GLN A 114 -15.45 -1.85 9.01
N TYR A 115 -16.55 -2.59 9.13
CA TYR A 115 -17.69 -2.49 8.24
C TYR A 115 -18.24 -1.07 8.17
N VAL A 116 -18.55 -0.62 6.94
CA VAL A 116 -19.22 0.65 6.67
C VAL A 116 -20.74 0.42 6.65
N PRO A 117 -21.49 0.88 7.67
CA PRO A 117 -22.93 0.64 7.74
C PRO A 117 -23.67 1.21 6.54
N GLY A 118 -24.62 0.45 6.00
CA GLY A 118 -25.43 0.84 4.84
C GLY A 118 -24.88 0.38 3.49
N THR A 119 -23.77 -0.37 3.48
CA THR A 119 -23.23 -1.02 2.27
C THR A 119 -23.63 -2.49 2.20
N GLY A 120 -23.91 -3.00 0.99
CA GLY A 120 -24.40 -4.36 0.78
C GLY A 120 -25.73 -4.66 1.51
N SER A 121 -25.98 -5.93 1.82
CA SER A 121 -27.11 -6.36 2.66
C SER A 121 -26.73 -6.51 4.14
N GLY A 122 -25.47 -6.23 4.48
CA GLY A 122 -24.92 -6.35 5.82
C GLY A 122 -23.42 -6.63 5.81
N TYR A 123 -22.85 -6.82 7.00
CA TYR A 123 -21.44 -7.17 7.17
C TYR A 123 -21.08 -8.50 6.50
N ALA A 124 -19.92 -8.54 5.82
CA ALA A 124 -19.40 -9.71 5.12
C ALA A 124 -20.35 -10.28 4.04
N THR A 125 -21.13 -9.41 3.40
CA THR A 125 -22.04 -9.77 2.30
C THR A 125 -21.60 -9.19 0.96
N LEU A 126 -22.20 -9.64 -0.13
CA LEU A 126 -21.98 -9.05 -1.46
C LEU A 126 -22.34 -7.55 -1.45
N GLY A 127 -21.45 -6.73 -2.02
CA GLY A 127 -21.56 -5.28 -2.02
C GLY A 127 -21.18 -4.61 -0.70
N SER A 128 -20.69 -5.35 0.30
CA SER A 128 -20.22 -4.75 1.55
C SER A 128 -18.87 -4.05 1.37
N GLU A 129 -18.71 -2.91 2.04
CA GLU A 129 -17.47 -2.15 2.11
C GLU A 129 -16.98 -2.07 3.56
N ASN A 130 -15.67 -1.94 3.71
CA ASN A 130 -15.00 -1.82 4.98
C ASN A 130 -13.88 -0.79 4.88
N THR A 131 -13.68 -0.05 5.97
CA THR A 131 -12.53 0.83 6.15
C THR A 131 -11.41 0.04 6.82
N LEU A 132 -10.17 0.18 6.34
CA LEU A 132 -9.00 -0.31 7.07
C LEU A 132 -8.77 0.58 8.29
N THR A 133 -8.75 -0.01 9.47
CA THR A 133 -8.44 0.69 10.73
C THR A 133 -7.01 0.43 11.20
N SER A 134 -6.40 -0.65 10.70
CA SER A 134 -5.02 -1.03 10.95
C SER A 134 -4.49 -1.78 9.73
N LEU A 135 -3.24 -1.54 9.36
CA LEU A 135 -2.47 -2.37 8.45
C LEU A 135 -1.01 -2.30 8.91
N MET A 136 -0.41 -3.46 9.15
CA MET A 136 1.01 -3.59 9.44
C MET A 136 1.61 -4.59 8.48
N PHE A 137 2.81 -4.30 7.96
CA PHE A 137 3.52 -5.23 7.11
C PHE A 137 5.03 -5.17 7.29
N LYS A 138 5.69 -6.25 6.89
CA LYS A 138 7.16 -6.38 6.84
C LYS A 138 7.55 -6.95 5.49
N LEU A 139 8.49 -6.29 4.82
CA LEU A 139 9.04 -6.70 3.53
C LEU A 139 10.33 -7.47 3.75
N TRP A 140 10.43 -8.66 3.17
CA TRP A 140 11.53 -9.60 3.36
C TRP A 140 12.14 -9.99 2.02
N ILE A 141 13.43 -10.29 2.05
CA ILE A 141 14.16 -10.89 0.95
C ILE A 141 14.81 -12.19 1.41
N ASP A 142 14.78 -13.20 0.55
CA ASP A 142 15.43 -14.48 0.76
C ASP A 142 16.38 -14.76 -0.39
N GLY A 143 17.68 -14.59 -0.15
CA GLY A 143 18.73 -14.85 -1.14
C GLY A 143 19.13 -16.32 -1.29
N GLN A 144 18.49 -17.26 -0.57
CA GLN A 144 18.73 -18.71 -0.68
C GLN A 144 17.52 -19.48 -1.22
N GLY A 145 16.34 -18.86 -1.24
CA GLY A 145 15.10 -19.47 -1.73
C GLY A 145 14.61 -20.64 -0.87
N ALA A 146 14.82 -20.55 0.45
CA ALA A 146 14.46 -21.59 1.40
C ALA A 146 13.14 -21.31 2.13
N THR A 147 12.63 -20.08 2.03
CA THR A 147 11.32 -19.68 2.56
C THR A 147 10.22 -20.48 1.87
N THR A 148 9.37 -21.15 2.66
CA THR A 148 8.19 -21.81 2.13
C THR A 148 6.94 -21.01 2.48
N LEU A 149 6.16 -20.66 1.46
CA LEU A 149 4.88 -19.96 1.58
C LEU A 149 3.72 -20.93 1.34
N THR A 150 2.91 -21.17 2.37
CA THR A 150 1.73 -22.04 2.28
C THR A 150 0.46 -21.21 2.25
N PRO A 151 -0.36 -21.27 1.19
CA PRO A 151 -1.54 -20.44 1.07
C PRO A 151 -2.62 -20.81 2.09
N ALA A 152 -3.45 -19.83 2.43
CA ALA A 152 -4.66 -20.04 3.21
C ALA A 152 -5.63 -20.92 2.41
N SER A 153 -6.37 -21.77 3.10
CA SER A 153 -7.29 -22.71 2.44
C SER A 153 -8.55 -22.96 3.25
N ALA A 154 -9.67 -23.12 2.55
CA ALA A 154 -10.89 -23.68 3.11
C ALA A 154 -10.86 -25.19 2.85
N THR A 155 -10.06 -25.93 3.63
CA THR A 155 -9.93 -27.39 3.43
C THR A 155 -11.20 -28.10 3.92
N ALA A 156 -11.69 -29.06 3.14
CA ALA A 156 -12.83 -29.90 3.54
C ALA A 156 -12.52 -30.61 4.87
N GLY A 157 -13.40 -30.42 5.86
CA GLY A 157 -13.22 -30.96 7.22
C GLY A 157 -12.58 -29.99 8.23
N ASN A 158 -12.12 -28.82 7.80
CA ASN A 158 -11.75 -27.73 8.71
C ASN A 158 -12.79 -26.60 8.60
N ALA A 159 -13.69 -26.57 9.58
CA ALA A 159 -14.82 -25.64 9.57
C ALA A 159 -14.41 -24.17 9.64
N SER A 160 -13.20 -23.86 10.12
CA SER A 160 -12.69 -22.49 10.34
C SER A 160 -11.57 -22.10 9.37
N GLY A 161 -11.25 -22.94 8.40
CA GLY A 161 -10.17 -22.69 7.44
C GLY A 161 -8.76 -22.84 8.01
N VAL A 162 -7.77 -22.71 7.13
CA VAL A 162 -6.34 -22.80 7.44
C VAL A 162 -5.69 -21.46 7.10
N ALA A 163 -4.95 -20.91 8.05
CA ALA A 163 -4.23 -19.65 7.87
C ALA A 163 -3.10 -19.79 6.84
N ALA A 164 -2.75 -18.68 6.19
CA ALA A 164 -1.54 -18.62 5.39
C ALA A 164 -0.31 -18.71 6.30
N ILE A 165 0.69 -19.49 5.91
CA ILE A 165 1.89 -19.73 6.73
C ILE A 165 3.13 -19.31 5.94
N VAL A 166 4.01 -18.57 6.61
CA VAL A 166 5.38 -18.31 6.14
C VAL A 166 6.35 -19.08 7.04
N ASN A 167 7.00 -20.08 6.46
CA ASN A 167 8.03 -20.85 7.15
C ASN A 167 9.40 -20.25 6.84
N PHE A 168 9.90 -19.44 7.77
CA PHE A 168 11.23 -18.85 7.72
C PHE A 168 12.30 -19.94 7.88
N SER A 169 13.30 -19.91 7.00
CA SER A 169 14.49 -20.76 7.09
C SER A 169 15.56 -20.19 8.04
N GLY A 170 15.44 -18.90 8.41
CA GLY A 170 16.40 -18.16 9.20
C GLY A 170 17.44 -17.39 8.36
N THR A 171 17.32 -17.45 7.04
CA THR A 171 18.20 -16.72 6.09
C THR A 171 17.55 -15.47 5.52
N GLU A 172 16.28 -15.26 5.82
CA GLU A 172 15.50 -14.13 5.33
C GLU A 172 15.96 -12.84 6.00
N GLN A 173 16.15 -11.80 5.19
CA GLN A 173 16.54 -10.48 5.65
C GLN A 173 15.34 -9.55 5.57
N LEU A 174 15.01 -8.93 6.71
CA LEU A 174 14.03 -7.84 6.73
C LEU A 174 14.59 -6.69 5.91
N LEU A 175 13.82 -6.09 5.02
CA LEU A 175 14.21 -4.88 4.28
C LEU A 175 13.62 -3.62 4.92
N GLY A 176 12.33 -3.69 5.22
CA GLY A 176 11.55 -2.56 5.70
C GLY A 176 10.21 -2.99 6.28
N GLN A 177 9.49 -2.04 6.85
CA GLN A 177 8.20 -2.28 7.48
C GLN A 177 7.28 -1.05 7.34
N SER A 178 5.99 -1.28 7.54
CA SER A 178 5.00 -0.22 7.68
C SER A 178 5.25 0.67 8.90
N THR A 179 4.92 1.96 8.80
CA THR A 179 4.95 2.90 9.94
C THR A 179 3.55 3.36 10.35
N GLU A 180 2.79 3.97 9.44
CA GLU A 180 1.48 4.58 9.72
C GLU A 180 0.50 4.36 8.57
N LEU A 181 -0.70 3.83 8.87
CA LEU A 181 -1.80 3.77 7.91
C LEU A 181 -2.42 5.15 7.72
N TYR A 182 -2.41 5.67 6.49
CA TYR A 182 -3.05 6.95 6.17
C TYR A 182 -4.51 6.79 5.77
N ALA A 183 -4.79 5.81 4.91
CA ALA A 183 -6.12 5.48 4.45
C ALA A 183 -6.16 4.07 3.85
N GLY A 184 -7.31 3.41 3.92
CA GLY A 184 -7.51 2.18 3.18
C GLY A 184 -8.97 1.74 3.16
N VAL A 185 -9.34 1.04 2.11
CA VAL A 185 -10.66 0.47 1.89
C VAL A 185 -10.54 -0.97 1.42
N ALA A 186 -11.49 -1.80 1.83
CA ALA A 186 -11.65 -3.16 1.35
C ALA A 186 -13.12 -3.43 1.07
N ASN A 187 -13.43 -4.25 0.08
CA ASN A 187 -14.81 -4.55 -0.29
C ASN A 187 -14.98 -5.98 -0.80
N ILE A 188 -16.22 -6.47 -0.71
CA ILE A 188 -16.70 -7.63 -1.46
C ILE A 188 -17.65 -7.08 -2.52
N ASN A 189 -17.31 -7.18 -3.79
CA ASN A 189 -18.13 -6.65 -4.87
C ASN A 189 -19.38 -7.54 -5.11
N LEU A 190 -20.30 -7.05 -5.95
CA LEU A 190 -21.55 -7.76 -6.25
C LEU A 190 -21.35 -9.08 -7.02
N LEU A 191 -20.16 -9.31 -7.59
CA LEU A 191 -19.80 -10.55 -8.27
C LEU A 191 -19.11 -11.56 -7.33
N GLY A 192 -18.87 -11.23 -6.07
CA GLY A 192 -18.19 -12.08 -5.09
C GLY A 192 -16.66 -11.96 -5.07
N GLY A 193 -16.11 -11.00 -5.82
CA GLY A 193 -14.69 -10.68 -5.79
C GLY A 193 -14.35 -9.74 -4.65
N THR A 194 -13.12 -9.76 -4.17
CA THR A 194 -12.63 -8.81 -3.18
C THR A 194 -11.78 -7.72 -3.82
N GLY A 195 -11.77 -6.54 -3.20
CA GLY A 195 -10.81 -5.48 -3.50
C GLY A 195 -10.21 -4.95 -2.21
N PHE A 196 -8.95 -4.53 -2.28
CA PHE A 196 -8.20 -3.97 -1.17
C PHE A 196 -7.24 -2.90 -1.70
N ASN A 197 -7.36 -1.68 -1.17
CA ASN A 197 -6.50 -0.56 -1.52
C ASN A 197 -6.14 0.21 -0.26
N SER A 198 -4.87 0.61 -0.12
CA SER A 198 -4.45 1.44 1.01
C SER A 198 -3.21 2.27 0.70
N THR A 199 -3.04 3.35 1.46
CA THR A 199 -1.82 4.15 1.48
C THR A 199 -1.26 4.13 2.89
N ILE A 200 0.02 3.78 3.00
CA ILE A 200 0.67 3.50 4.28
C ILE A 200 2.13 3.96 4.24
N GLY A 201 2.63 4.51 5.34
CA GLY A 201 4.02 4.87 5.49
C GLY A 201 4.92 3.63 5.49
N PHE A 202 6.13 3.75 4.94
CA PHE A 202 7.10 2.67 4.86
C PHE A 202 8.50 3.18 5.13
N GLU A 203 9.27 2.40 5.88
CA GLU A 203 10.67 2.69 6.15
C GLU A 203 11.55 1.46 5.95
N LEU A 204 12.80 1.69 5.53
CA LEU A 204 13.83 0.66 5.48
C LEU A 204 14.49 0.57 6.86
N VAL A 205 14.38 -0.57 7.52
CA VAL A 205 14.78 -0.73 8.94
C VAL A 205 16.02 -1.57 9.17
N SER A 206 16.53 -2.24 8.13
CA SER A 206 17.73 -3.07 8.22
C SER A 206 18.88 -2.49 7.38
N PRO A 207 20.13 -2.92 7.60
CA PRO A 207 21.24 -2.58 6.72
C PRO A 207 21.04 -3.06 5.27
N THR A 208 20.35 -4.19 5.06
CA THR A 208 20.07 -4.73 3.71
C THR A 208 19.09 -3.85 2.94
N GLY A 209 18.10 -3.26 3.63
CA GLY A 209 17.07 -2.42 3.03
C GLY A 209 17.63 -1.33 2.10
N PRO A 210 18.45 -0.38 2.61
CA PRO A 210 19.05 0.69 1.82
C PRO A 210 20.07 0.22 0.77
N LEU A 211 20.62 -0.98 0.91
CA LEU A 211 21.51 -1.57 -0.08
C LEU A 211 20.74 -2.16 -1.27
N TYR A 212 19.56 -2.73 -1.01
CA TYR A 212 18.70 -3.29 -2.03
C TYR A 212 17.82 -2.21 -2.70
N PHE A 213 17.21 -1.32 -1.91
CA PHE A 213 16.45 -0.17 -2.38
C PHE A 213 17.28 1.10 -2.23
N THR A 214 17.93 1.52 -3.33
CA THR A 214 18.99 2.54 -3.28
C THR A 214 18.50 3.96 -3.57
N ALA A 215 17.32 4.11 -4.18
CA ALA A 215 16.67 5.39 -4.39
C ALA A 215 15.15 5.23 -4.52
N PRO A 216 14.34 6.25 -4.16
CA PRO A 216 14.75 7.50 -3.52
C PRO A 216 15.15 7.32 -2.04
N SER A 217 16.03 8.16 -1.51
CA SER A 217 16.37 8.16 -0.09
C SER A 217 15.99 9.50 0.56
N PRO A 218 15.14 9.51 1.61
CA PRO A 218 14.45 8.35 2.21
C PRO A 218 13.31 7.77 1.36
N PHE A 219 12.96 6.51 1.63
CA PHE A 219 11.67 5.93 1.27
C PHE A 219 10.64 6.39 2.30
N TYR A 220 9.48 6.89 1.86
CA TYR A 220 8.50 7.51 2.78
C TYR A 220 7.15 6.82 2.80
N ASN A 221 6.60 6.40 1.65
CA ASN A 221 5.31 5.70 1.61
C ASN A 221 5.28 4.56 0.60
N VAL A 222 4.43 3.59 0.90
CA VAL A 222 4.02 2.49 0.03
C VAL A 222 2.51 2.60 -0.20
N SER A 223 2.07 2.49 -1.43
CA SER A 223 0.67 2.27 -1.75
C SER A 223 0.46 0.80 -2.05
N PHE A 224 -0.52 0.18 -1.37
CA PHE A 224 -1.06 -1.10 -1.78
C PHE A 224 -2.10 -0.81 -2.84
N GLU A 225 -1.75 -1.09 -4.09
CA GLU A 225 -2.65 -0.88 -5.21
C GLU A 225 -3.25 -2.21 -5.65
N ASN A 226 -4.58 -2.24 -5.61
CA ASN A 226 -5.37 -3.13 -6.44
C ASN A 226 -5.19 -4.62 -6.13
N PHE A 227 -5.06 -5.01 -4.86
CA PHE A 227 -5.16 -6.42 -4.48
C PHE A 227 -6.59 -6.89 -4.64
N ASN A 228 -6.88 -7.44 -5.81
CA ASN A 228 -8.20 -7.87 -6.21
C ASN A 228 -8.26 -9.37 -6.47
N ASN A 229 -9.46 -9.91 -6.34
CA ASN A 229 -9.78 -11.27 -6.73
C ASN A 229 -11.05 -11.28 -7.60
N THR A 230 -11.06 -12.06 -8.69
CA THR A 230 -12.22 -12.18 -9.60
C THR A 230 -13.22 -13.24 -9.13
N SER A 231 -13.51 -13.28 -7.83
CA SER A 231 -14.36 -14.28 -7.14
C SER A 231 -13.81 -15.70 -7.08
N GLN A 232 -12.64 -15.96 -7.69
CA GLN A 232 -11.98 -17.26 -7.69
C GLN A 232 -11.04 -17.33 -6.50
N GLY A 233 -11.37 -18.10 -5.47
CA GLY A 233 -10.50 -18.22 -4.30
C GLY A 233 -10.88 -17.36 -3.11
N VAL A 234 -12.06 -16.72 -3.19
CA VAL A 234 -12.79 -16.17 -2.05
C VAL A 234 -13.74 -17.27 -1.55
N VAL A 235 -13.48 -17.82 -0.36
CA VAL A 235 -14.30 -18.90 0.20
C VAL A 235 -14.64 -18.58 1.64
N PHE A 236 -15.94 -18.45 1.92
CA PHE A 236 -16.42 -18.43 3.29
C PHE A 236 -16.28 -19.82 3.90
N THR A 237 -15.75 -19.89 5.10
CA THR A 237 -15.64 -21.14 5.85
C THR A 237 -17.03 -21.62 6.24
N THR A 238 -17.21 -22.93 6.43
CA THR A 238 -18.54 -23.52 6.67
C THR A 238 -19.17 -23.07 7.99
N ASP A 239 -18.35 -22.60 8.95
CA ASP A 239 -18.81 -22.00 10.19
C ASP A 239 -19.27 -20.53 10.02
N GLY A 240 -19.02 -19.92 8.86
CA GLY A 240 -19.36 -18.52 8.57
C GLY A 240 -18.52 -17.48 9.29
N ASN A 241 -17.51 -17.90 10.07
CA ASN A 241 -16.69 -17.01 10.89
C ASN A 241 -15.41 -16.56 10.20
N SER A 242 -15.07 -17.13 9.05
CA SER A 242 -13.85 -16.77 8.34
C SER A 242 -14.05 -16.70 6.83
N LEU A 243 -13.18 -15.93 6.20
CA LEU A 243 -13.10 -15.75 4.77
C LEU A 243 -11.67 -16.06 4.33
N VAL A 244 -11.52 -17.07 3.48
CA VAL A 244 -10.25 -17.43 2.85
C VAL A 244 -10.11 -16.65 1.56
N LEU A 245 -8.96 -16.01 1.38
CA LEU A 245 -8.54 -15.33 0.15
C LEU A 245 -7.24 -15.99 -0.31
N ASN A 246 -7.29 -16.93 -1.26
CA ASN A 246 -6.12 -17.74 -1.61
C ASN A 246 -5.32 -17.23 -2.84
N SER A 247 -5.84 -16.25 -3.59
CA SER A 247 -5.18 -15.70 -4.78
C SER A 247 -5.68 -14.30 -5.12
N ALA A 248 -5.41 -13.31 -4.26
CA ALA A 248 -5.63 -11.91 -4.64
C ALA A 248 -4.39 -11.39 -5.39
N ASN A 249 -4.57 -10.91 -6.62
CA ASN A 249 -3.48 -10.38 -7.43
C ASN A 249 -3.46 -8.86 -7.34
N GLY A 250 -2.28 -8.30 -7.22
CA GLY A 250 -2.08 -6.86 -7.11
C GLY A 250 -0.60 -6.55 -7.00
N GLY A 251 -0.28 -5.43 -6.40
CA GLY A 251 1.10 -5.10 -6.10
C GLY A 251 1.22 -3.84 -5.28
N ILE A 252 2.45 -3.37 -5.20
CA ILE A 252 2.79 -2.16 -4.47
C ILE A 252 3.58 -1.21 -5.34
N ASP A 253 3.37 0.08 -5.14
CA ASP A 253 4.28 1.13 -5.58
C ASP A 253 4.77 1.94 -4.38
N PHE A 254 5.81 2.72 -4.62
CA PHE A 254 6.32 3.68 -3.64
C PHE A 254 5.88 5.08 -4.06
N ASN A 255 4.71 5.50 -3.59
CA ASN A 255 4.22 6.84 -3.87
C ASN A 255 4.82 7.88 -2.91
N ARG A 256 5.31 9.01 -3.44
CA ARG A 256 5.56 10.19 -2.61
C ARG A 256 4.20 10.82 -2.33
N ILE A 257 3.68 10.70 -1.11
CA ILE A 257 2.68 11.67 -0.65
C ILE A 257 3.35 13.05 -0.80
N PRO A 258 2.78 13.97 -1.60
CA PRO A 258 3.27 15.33 -1.71
C PRO A 258 3.40 15.90 -0.31
N GLU A 259 4.50 16.56 0.05
CA GLU A 259 4.59 17.26 1.34
C GLU A 259 3.29 18.08 1.53
N PRO A 260 2.34 17.70 2.42
CA PRO A 260 1.03 18.36 2.44
C PRO A 260 1.09 19.77 3.04
N GLY A 261 2.28 20.27 3.38
CA GLY A 261 2.48 21.54 4.06
C GLY A 261 3.45 22.46 3.35
N THR A 262 4.64 22.00 2.96
CA THR A 262 5.77 22.91 2.72
C THR A 262 5.65 23.72 1.44
N LEU A 263 5.11 23.17 0.35
CA LEU A 263 4.86 23.95 -0.87
C LEU A 263 3.69 24.92 -0.72
N ALA A 264 2.63 24.51 -0.01
CA ALA A 264 1.51 25.39 0.31
C ALA A 264 1.93 26.50 1.30
N LEU A 265 2.77 26.19 2.28
CA LEU A 265 3.32 27.14 3.26
C LEU A 265 4.36 28.05 2.62
N LEU A 266 5.15 27.56 1.66
CA LEU A 266 6.05 28.38 0.85
C LEU A 266 5.26 29.31 -0.08
N ALA A 267 4.18 28.83 -0.71
CA ALA A 267 3.30 29.64 -1.54
C ALA A 267 2.55 30.70 -0.72
N ILE A 268 1.99 30.34 0.45
CA ILE A 268 1.39 31.28 1.41
C ILE A 268 2.44 32.23 1.96
N GLY A 269 3.66 31.75 2.23
CA GLY A 269 4.80 32.54 2.67
C GLY A 269 5.19 33.61 1.63
N LEU A 270 5.32 33.22 0.35
CA LEU A 270 5.61 34.12 -0.77
C LEU A 270 4.49 35.14 -1.03
N LEU A 271 3.22 34.74 -0.86
CA LEU A 271 2.07 35.65 -0.91
C LEU A 271 2.10 36.65 0.27
N GLY A 272 2.48 36.20 1.47
CA GLY A 272 2.70 37.05 2.65
C GLY A 272 3.82 38.07 2.46
N PHE A 273 4.91 37.69 1.77
CA PHE A 273 5.98 38.62 1.38
C PHE A 273 5.52 39.64 0.33
N SER A 274 4.76 39.21 -0.68
CA SER A 274 4.25 40.09 -1.74
C SER A 274 3.27 41.14 -1.21
N TYR A 275 2.46 40.80 -0.21
CA TYR A 275 1.57 41.75 0.48
C TYR A 275 2.35 42.84 1.24
N ARG A 276 3.54 42.52 1.78
CA ARG A 276 4.35 43.43 2.59
C ARG A 276 5.15 44.45 1.76
N PHE A 277 5.39 44.18 0.48
CA PHE A 277 6.05 45.14 -0.43
C PHE A 277 5.08 46.19 -1.00
N ASN A 278 3.82 45.81 -1.28
CA ASN A 278 2.83 46.76 -1.81
C ASN A 278 2.30 47.76 -0.76
N SER A 279 2.43 47.49 0.54
CA SER A 279 2.03 48.43 1.59
C SER A 279 3.07 49.52 1.91
N ARG A 280 4.25 49.46 1.28
CA ARG A 280 5.31 50.48 1.43
C ARG A 280 5.43 51.44 0.24
N LEU A 281 4.68 51.21 -0.84
CA LEU A 281 4.61 52.10 -2.01
C LEU A 281 3.41 53.06 -1.97
N SER A 282 2.62 53.04 -0.90
CA SER A 282 1.47 53.94 -0.69
C SER A 282 1.58 54.79 0.59
N ALA A 283 2.80 55.08 1.05
CA ALA A 283 3.06 56.09 2.07
C ALA A 283 3.67 57.34 1.44
#